data_AF-A0A933P8Q0-F1
#
_entry.id   AF-A0A933P8Q0-F1
#
_cell.length_a   1.000
_cell.length_b   1.000
_cell.length_c   1.000
_cell.angle_alpha   90.00
_cell.angle_beta   90.00
_cell.angle_gamma   90.00
#
_symmetry.space_group_name_H-M   'P 1'
#
loop_
_entity.id
_entity.type
_entity.pdbx_description
1 polymer ?
#
loop_
_entity_poly.entity_id
_entity_poly.type
_entity_poly.pdbx_seq_one_letter_code
_entity_poly.pdbx_strand_id
1 'polypeptide(L)'
;MTASIPRIARFALGTAVGVLLVVGGGDASAATSPVGLGDAASYAVVAGTTVTNTGPSTVNGDLGVSPGSAVTGFPPGQVTGGVVHAADANALAAQASVVTAFDDAAGRPSTGAISADLAGMTLTSGVYTGGALALSGTLTLDAQGDPNAVFVFQASSTLVANSSSRVSLVNGAGSCNVFWQVGSSATIGTSATFVGTVLALTSISAQTNASIEGRLLARNGAVTLDSNTFTRPSCQSATSPTTTLATTGGGSATTTGTGANTPASSIPSVGSRAVELLEIGAIAIIVGAVVTFAARRSDHRSVR
;
A
#
# COMPACT_ATOMS: atom_id res chain seq x y z
N MET A 1 -89.72 42.92 13.82
CA MET A 1 -89.41 41.65 13.15
C MET A 1 -88.45 41.99 12.00
N THR A 2 -87.18 42.27 12.26
CA THR A 2 -86.04 41.35 12.51
C THR A 2 -85.49 40.70 11.23
N ALA A 3 -84.33 41.21 10.77
CA ALA A 3 -83.20 40.54 10.10
C ALA A 3 -83.45 39.84 8.73
N SER A 4 -82.49 39.56 7.84
CA SER A 4 -81.03 39.57 7.85
C SER A 4 -80.54 39.46 6.39
N ILE A 5 -79.41 40.09 6.06
CA ILE A 5 -78.62 39.82 4.84
C ILE A 5 -77.70 38.61 5.09
N PRO A 6 -77.38 37.76 4.09
CA PRO A 6 -75.96 37.48 3.78
C PRO A 6 -75.70 37.38 2.25
N ARG A 7 -74.74 38.11 1.68
CA ARG A 7 -73.28 37.89 1.62
C ARG A 7 -72.82 36.89 0.54
N ILE A 8 -72.25 37.48 -0.52
CA ILE A 8 -71.52 36.87 -1.64
C ILE A 8 -70.25 36.18 -1.11
N ALA A 9 -70.11 34.88 -1.34
CA ALA A 9 -68.90 34.12 -1.06
C ALA A 9 -67.95 34.19 -2.26
N ARG A 10 -66.79 34.85 -2.07
CA ARG A 10 -65.67 34.82 -3.02
C ARG A 10 -64.78 33.62 -2.66
N PHE A 11 -64.63 32.68 -3.58
CA PHE A 11 -63.64 31.61 -3.49
C PHE A 11 -62.25 32.19 -3.75
N ALA A 12 -61.39 32.18 -2.72
CA ALA A 12 -59.97 32.47 -2.85
C ALA A 12 -59.22 31.16 -3.12
N LEU A 13 -58.60 31.06 -4.31
CA LEU A 13 -57.76 29.94 -4.71
C LEU A 13 -56.37 30.14 -4.08
N GLY A 14 -56.09 29.44 -2.98
CA GLY A 14 -54.77 29.47 -2.33
C GLY A 14 -53.78 28.55 -3.06
N THR A 15 -52.80 29.14 -3.75
CA THR A 15 -51.66 28.40 -4.29
C THR A 15 -50.68 28.08 -3.17
N ALA A 16 -50.64 26.84 -2.71
CA ALA A 16 -49.62 26.35 -1.80
C ALA A 16 -48.35 26.04 -2.60
N VAL A 17 -47.31 26.87 -2.44
CA VAL A 17 -45.96 26.58 -2.92
C VAL A 17 -45.32 25.62 -1.90
N GLY A 18 -45.25 24.33 -2.25
CA GLY A 18 -44.49 23.36 -1.48
C GLY A 18 -42.99 23.58 -1.70
N VAL A 19 -42.29 24.02 -0.66
CA VAL A 19 -40.81 24.07 -0.66
C VAL A 19 -40.31 22.64 -0.58
N LEU A 20 -39.83 22.11 -1.71
CA LEU A 20 -39.09 20.85 -1.76
C LEU A 20 -37.70 21.09 -1.18
N LEU A 21 -37.51 20.67 0.07
CA LEU A 21 -36.22 20.69 0.75
C LEU A 21 -35.36 19.57 0.16
N VAL A 22 -34.53 19.91 -0.83
CA VAL A 22 -33.51 19.00 -1.38
C VAL A 22 -32.43 18.85 -0.31
N VAL A 23 -32.54 17.81 0.51
CA VAL A 23 -31.43 17.38 1.36
C VAL A 23 -30.37 16.81 0.42
N GLY A 24 -29.37 17.63 0.07
CA GLY A 24 -28.18 17.14 -0.60
C GLY A 24 -27.51 16.11 0.29
N GLY A 25 -27.64 14.84 -0.05
CA GLY A 25 -26.76 13.82 0.50
C GLY A 25 -25.35 14.14 0.03
N GLY A 26 -24.56 14.78 0.89
CA GLY A 26 -23.12 14.83 0.67
C GLY A 26 -22.63 13.38 0.71
N ASP A 27 -22.04 12.92 -0.40
CA ASP A 27 -21.36 11.64 -0.41
C ASP A 27 -20.31 11.65 0.71
N ALA A 28 -20.55 10.85 1.75
CA ALA A 28 -19.59 10.67 2.82
C ALA A 28 -18.41 9.86 2.26
N SER A 29 -17.39 10.54 1.74
CA SER A 29 -16.13 9.90 1.36
C SER A 29 -15.39 9.51 2.64
N ALA A 30 -15.28 8.20 2.88
CA ALA A 30 -14.40 7.69 3.92
C ALA A 30 -12.94 7.96 3.52
N ALA A 31 -12.15 8.49 4.46
CA ALA A 31 -10.72 8.72 4.22
C ALA A 31 -10.02 7.41 3.85
N THR A 32 -9.18 7.45 2.80
CA THR A 32 -8.42 6.27 2.36
C THR A 32 -7.31 6.00 3.38
N SER A 33 -7.30 4.84 4.02
CA SER A 33 -6.19 4.43 4.91
C SER A 33 -4.91 4.20 4.10
N PRO A 34 -3.70 4.40 4.64
CA PRO A 34 -2.45 4.04 3.95
C PRO A 34 -2.37 2.53 3.62
N VAL A 35 -1.57 2.16 2.61
CA VAL A 35 -1.27 0.74 2.30
C VAL A 35 -0.27 0.21 3.32
N GLY A 36 -0.59 -0.92 3.95
CA GLY A 36 0.27 -1.54 4.96
C GLY A 36 1.48 -2.24 4.32
N LEU A 37 2.69 -1.72 4.56
CA LEU A 37 3.92 -2.28 3.97
C LEU A 37 4.54 -3.43 4.79
N GLY A 38 4.05 -3.69 6.00
CA GLY A 38 4.57 -4.75 6.88
C GLY A 38 6.10 -4.67 7.03
N ASP A 39 6.77 -5.82 6.88
CA ASP A 39 8.22 -5.92 6.98
C ASP A 39 8.96 -5.21 5.84
N ALA A 40 8.28 -4.90 4.72
CA ALA A 40 8.87 -4.12 3.64
C ALA A 40 8.98 -2.61 3.97
N ALA A 41 8.46 -2.16 5.11
CA ALA A 41 8.45 -0.74 5.47
C ALA A 41 9.86 -0.13 5.67
N SER A 42 10.84 -0.91 6.14
CA SER A 42 12.23 -0.45 6.32
C SER A 42 13.05 -0.49 5.02
N TYR A 43 12.56 -1.19 4.00
CA TYR A 43 13.26 -1.37 2.74
C TYR A 43 13.06 -0.17 1.82
N ALA A 44 14.16 0.27 1.21
CA ALA A 44 14.13 1.19 0.06
C ALA A 44 13.96 0.41 -1.25
N VAL A 45 14.51 -0.81 -1.32
CA VAL A 45 14.47 -1.66 -2.51
C VAL A 45 14.17 -3.10 -2.12
N VAL A 46 13.19 -3.73 -2.78
CA VAL A 46 12.95 -5.18 -2.71
C VAL A 46 12.78 -5.72 -4.13
N ALA A 47 13.40 -6.85 -4.45
CA ALA A 47 13.25 -7.53 -5.73
C ALA A 47 12.98 -9.03 -5.60
N GLY A 48 12.25 -9.58 -6.58
CA GLY A 48 11.98 -11.02 -6.72
C GLY A 48 13.21 -11.83 -7.11
N THR A 49 13.98 -11.29 -8.06
CA THR A 49 15.05 -12.05 -8.73
C THR A 49 16.44 -11.48 -8.45
N THR A 50 16.65 -10.21 -8.79
CA THR A 50 17.96 -9.57 -8.74
C THR A 50 17.81 -8.08 -8.47
N VAL A 51 18.75 -7.52 -7.71
CA VAL A 51 19.02 -6.08 -7.71
C VAL A 51 20.35 -5.83 -8.42
N THR A 52 20.33 -4.97 -9.43
CA THR A 52 21.52 -4.58 -10.19
C THR A 52 21.68 -3.07 -10.13
N ASN A 53 22.90 -2.62 -9.87
CA ASN A 53 23.24 -1.21 -9.88
C ASN A 53 24.40 -0.89 -10.84
N THR A 54 24.28 0.25 -11.52
CA THR A 54 25.37 0.89 -12.26
C THR A 54 25.66 2.27 -11.65
N GLY A 55 26.93 2.65 -11.53
CA GLY A 55 27.30 3.97 -11.00
C GLY A 55 27.00 4.18 -9.51
N PRO A 56 27.24 5.40 -8.99
CA PRO A 56 27.23 5.69 -7.55
C PRO A 56 25.81 5.92 -7.01
N SER A 57 24.98 4.88 -6.97
CA SER A 57 23.67 4.98 -6.30
C SER A 57 23.81 5.04 -4.77
N THR A 58 22.96 5.82 -4.11
CA THR A 58 22.81 5.82 -2.65
C THR A 58 21.41 5.33 -2.29
N VAL A 59 21.34 4.16 -1.67
CA VAL A 59 20.09 3.54 -1.21
C VAL A 59 19.97 3.81 0.30
N ASN A 60 19.01 4.63 0.72
CA ASN A 60 18.77 4.95 2.13
C ASN A 60 17.62 4.10 2.70
N GLY A 61 17.97 2.96 3.32
CA GLY A 61 17.05 1.92 3.80
C GLY A 61 17.55 0.53 3.42
N ASP A 62 16.85 -0.51 3.88
CA ASP A 62 17.24 -1.88 3.59
C ASP A 62 17.10 -2.22 2.10
N LEU A 63 17.93 -3.14 1.62
CA LEU A 63 17.90 -3.65 0.25
C LEU A 63 17.68 -5.16 0.30
N GLY A 64 16.60 -5.66 -0.28
CA GLY A 64 16.17 -7.05 -0.19
C GLY A 64 16.07 -7.75 -1.54
N VAL A 65 16.49 -9.01 -1.61
CA VAL A 65 16.19 -9.91 -2.74
C VAL A 65 15.72 -11.26 -2.21
N SER A 66 14.56 -11.72 -2.66
CA SER A 66 14.01 -13.05 -2.38
C SER A 66 12.93 -13.41 -3.40
N PRO A 67 12.79 -14.66 -3.86
CA PRO A 67 13.64 -15.82 -3.56
C PRO A 67 14.99 -15.81 -4.28
N GLY A 68 15.22 -14.86 -5.19
CA GLY A 68 16.55 -14.64 -5.73
C GLY A 68 17.56 -14.20 -4.67
N SER A 69 18.84 -14.24 -4.99
CA SER A 69 19.93 -13.91 -4.06
C SER A 69 20.94 -12.92 -4.61
N ALA A 70 20.76 -12.46 -5.85
CA ALA A 70 21.77 -11.67 -6.53
C ALA A 70 21.57 -10.17 -6.24
N VAL A 71 22.58 -9.57 -5.62
CA VAL A 71 22.74 -8.12 -5.49
C VAL A 71 24.08 -7.75 -6.12
N THR A 72 24.06 -6.95 -7.18
CA THR A 72 25.27 -6.62 -7.96
C THR A 72 25.42 -5.11 -8.13
N GLY A 73 26.67 -4.63 -8.22
CA GLY A 73 26.96 -3.20 -8.37
C GLY A 73 27.00 -2.40 -7.06
N PHE A 74 27.12 -3.08 -5.92
CA PHE A 74 27.34 -2.48 -4.59
C PHE A 74 28.66 -3.04 -4.02
N PRO A 75 29.82 -2.41 -4.25
CA PRO A 75 30.09 -1.09 -4.85
C PRO A 75 30.02 -1.02 -6.40
N PRO A 76 29.95 0.19 -7.03
CA PRO A 76 30.07 1.52 -6.42
C PRO A 76 28.78 2.06 -5.77
N GLY A 77 27.64 1.39 -5.95
CA GLY A 77 26.44 1.69 -5.19
C GLY A 77 26.67 1.47 -3.70
N GLN A 78 25.97 2.24 -2.87
CA GLN A 78 26.06 2.17 -1.42
C GLN A 78 24.68 2.00 -0.81
N VAL A 79 24.58 1.13 0.20
CA VAL A 79 23.43 1.05 1.09
C VAL A 79 23.79 1.82 2.36
N THR A 80 22.93 2.77 2.73
CA THR A 80 23.08 3.65 3.89
C THR A 80 21.82 3.58 4.73
N GLY A 81 21.94 3.70 6.05
CA GLY A 81 20.76 3.65 6.94
C GLY A 81 19.98 2.33 6.91
N GLY A 82 20.59 1.24 6.41
CA GLY A 82 20.01 -0.09 6.30
C GLY A 82 21.07 -1.14 5.94
N VAL A 83 20.63 -2.37 5.66
CA VAL A 83 21.48 -3.53 5.37
C VAL A 83 21.02 -4.24 4.09
N VAL A 84 21.94 -4.97 3.46
CA VAL A 84 21.61 -5.86 2.32
C VAL A 84 21.16 -7.22 2.85
N HIS A 85 19.97 -7.64 2.45
CA HIS A 85 19.35 -8.93 2.73
C HIS A 85 19.18 -9.72 1.44
N ALA A 86 19.89 -10.84 1.30
CA ALA A 86 19.90 -11.64 0.07
C ALA A 86 19.52 -13.09 0.38
N ALA A 87 18.34 -13.51 -0.07
CA ALA A 87 17.75 -14.83 0.17
C ALA A 87 17.72 -15.26 1.65
N ASP A 88 17.58 -14.32 2.57
CA ASP A 88 17.43 -14.58 4.00
C ASP A 88 15.97 -14.44 4.48
N ALA A 89 15.75 -14.71 5.77
CA ALA A 89 14.42 -14.66 6.37
C ALA A 89 13.80 -13.26 6.34
N ASN A 90 14.61 -12.20 6.46
CA ASN A 90 14.15 -10.82 6.43
C ASN A 90 13.69 -10.44 5.01
N ALA A 91 14.48 -10.74 3.98
CA ALA A 91 14.09 -10.52 2.59
C ALA A 91 12.86 -11.36 2.19
N LEU A 92 12.73 -12.58 2.71
CA LEU A 92 11.55 -13.41 2.51
C LEU A 92 10.28 -12.79 3.13
N ALA A 93 10.38 -12.33 4.39
CA ALA A 93 9.26 -11.67 5.08
C ALA A 93 8.88 -10.34 4.42
N ALA A 94 9.87 -9.55 3.98
CA ALA A 94 9.65 -8.35 3.20
C ALA A 94 8.90 -8.66 1.90
N GLN A 95 9.29 -9.68 1.15
CA GLN A 95 8.58 -10.07 -0.06
C GLN A 95 7.14 -10.51 0.17
N ALA A 96 6.87 -11.29 1.23
CA ALA A 96 5.51 -11.63 1.61
C ALA A 96 4.67 -10.37 1.91
N SER A 97 5.29 -9.37 2.56
CA SER A 97 4.66 -8.07 2.80
C SER A 97 4.44 -7.26 1.51
N VAL A 98 5.36 -7.31 0.54
CA VAL A 98 5.19 -6.68 -0.78
C VAL A 98 4.01 -7.29 -1.53
N VAL A 99 3.86 -8.61 -1.49
CA VAL A 99 2.70 -9.31 -2.08
C VAL A 99 1.41 -8.82 -1.45
N THR A 100 1.34 -8.81 -0.11
CA THR A 100 0.16 -8.36 0.63
C THR A 100 -0.18 -6.90 0.33
N ALA A 101 0.83 -6.02 0.32
CA ALA A 101 0.65 -4.59 0.03
C ALA A 101 0.19 -4.35 -1.41
N PHE A 102 0.72 -5.10 -2.37
CA PHE A 102 0.28 -5.03 -3.77
C PHE A 102 -1.18 -5.45 -3.91
N ASP A 103 -1.57 -6.56 -3.29
CA ASP A 103 -2.92 -7.11 -3.41
C ASP A 103 -3.94 -6.21 -2.67
N ASP A 104 -3.58 -5.63 -1.51
CA ASP A 104 -4.37 -4.56 -0.85
C ASP A 104 -4.53 -3.35 -1.78
N ALA A 105 -3.42 -2.79 -2.27
CA ALA A 105 -3.46 -1.62 -3.14
C ALA A 105 -4.28 -1.86 -4.41
N ALA A 106 -4.21 -3.05 -5.01
CA ALA A 106 -5.00 -3.43 -6.19
C ALA A 106 -6.48 -3.68 -5.89
N GLY A 107 -6.81 -4.17 -4.69
CA GLY A 107 -8.17 -4.50 -4.27
C GLY A 107 -9.00 -3.30 -3.80
N ARG A 108 -8.38 -2.14 -3.62
CA ARG A 108 -9.08 -0.94 -3.12
C ARG A 108 -10.10 -0.40 -4.14
N PRO A 109 -11.28 0.04 -3.66
CA PRO A 109 -12.29 0.63 -4.54
C PRO A 109 -11.77 1.94 -5.14
N SER A 110 -11.93 2.09 -6.46
CA SER A 110 -11.54 3.30 -7.18
C SER A 110 -12.43 4.48 -6.79
N THR A 111 -11.82 5.64 -6.54
CA THR A 111 -12.51 6.92 -6.38
C THR A 111 -12.56 7.72 -7.68
N GLY A 112 -11.80 7.30 -8.71
CA GLY A 112 -11.79 7.98 -10.00
C GLY A 112 -10.91 7.29 -11.04
N ALA A 113 -11.30 7.41 -12.31
CA ALA A 113 -10.46 7.01 -13.43
C ALA A 113 -9.53 8.16 -13.84
N ILE A 114 -8.32 7.84 -14.27
CA ILE A 114 -7.30 8.79 -14.73
C ILE A 114 -6.86 8.48 -16.16
N SER A 115 -6.40 9.51 -16.87
CA SER A 115 -5.83 9.39 -18.21
C SER A 115 -4.51 8.63 -18.21
N ALA A 116 -4.07 8.25 -19.40
CA ALA A 116 -2.79 7.57 -19.59
C ALA A 116 -1.59 8.46 -19.21
N ASP A 117 -1.66 9.78 -19.38
CA ASP A 117 -0.63 10.72 -18.93
C ASP A 117 -1.17 11.62 -17.82
N LEU A 118 -0.38 11.81 -16.77
CA LEU A 118 -0.73 12.54 -15.55
C LEU A 118 -0.11 13.95 -15.50
N ALA A 119 0.62 14.34 -16.54
CA ALA A 119 1.26 15.65 -16.60
C ALA A 119 0.26 16.81 -16.51
N GLY A 120 0.55 17.78 -15.66
CA GLY A 120 -0.27 18.97 -15.42
C GLY A 120 -1.47 18.73 -14.50
N MET A 121 -1.73 17.48 -14.09
CA MET A 121 -2.83 17.18 -13.18
C MET A 121 -2.49 17.61 -11.75
N THR A 122 -3.52 18.08 -11.04
CA THR A 122 -3.50 18.22 -9.59
C THR A 122 -4.55 17.28 -9.03
N LEU A 123 -4.12 16.30 -8.25
CA LEU A 123 -4.97 15.28 -7.68
C LEU A 123 -5.02 15.45 -6.17
N THR A 124 -6.21 15.27 -5.61
CA THR A 124 -6.44 15.22 -4.16
C THR A 124 -6.28 13.80 -3.64
N SER A 125 -6.47 13.56 -2.35
CA SER A 125 -6.45 12.21 -1.81
C SER A 125 -7.50 11.31 -2.50
N GLY A 126 -7.15 10.03 -2.72
CA GLY A 126 -8.01 9.09 -3.42
C GLY A 126 -7.29 7.86 -3.98
N VAL A 127 -8.08 6.99 -4.60
CA VAL A 127 -7.65 5.78 -5.31
C VAL A 127 -7.95 5.96 -6.80
N TYR A 128 -6.92 6.01 -7.63
CA TYR A 128 -7.01 6.35 -9.05
C TYR A 128 -6.69 5.16 -9.93
N THR A 129 -7.62 4.77 -10.80
CA THR A 129 -7.45 3.63 -11.72
C THR A 129 -7.11 4.06 -13.14
N GLY A 130 -6.17 3.36 -13.77
CA GLY A 130 -5.83 3.55 -15.18
C GLY A 130 -5.26 2.30 -15.86
N GLY A 131 -5.04 2.43 -17.17
CA GLY A 131 -4.39 1.44 -18.02
C GLY A 131 -2.87 1.42 -17.80
N ALA A 132 -2.15 1.80 -18.85
CA ALA A 132 -0.77 2.27 -18.73
C ALA A 132 -0.79 3.73 -18.24
N LEU A 133 0.06 4.05 -17.27
CA LEU A 133 0.25 5.40 -16.76
C LEU A 133 1.62 5.93 -17.18
N ALA A 134 1.66 7.23 -17.47
CA ALA A 134 2.85 7.98 -17.80
C ALA A 134 2.89 9.30 -17.02
N LEU A 135 4.10 9.78 -16.74
CA LEU A 135 4.34 11.14 -16.29
C LEU A 135 5.27 11.79 -17.29
N SER A 136 4.72 12.56 -18.24
CA SER A 136 5.53 13.33 -19.19
C SER A 136 6.05 14.67 -18.63
N GLY A 137 5.52 15.08 -17.47
CA GLY A 137 5.85 16.34 -16.81
C GLY A 137 5.59 16.28 -15.31
N THR A 138 5.04 17.36 -14.74
CA THR A 138 4.74 17.43 -13.30
C THR A 138 3.35 16.91 -13.00
N LEU A 139 3.25 15.97 -12.06
CA LEU A 139 2.01 15.62 -11.35
C LEU A 139 2.04 16.28 -9.96
N THR A 140 0.96 16.97 -9.59
CA THR A 140 0.81 17.57 -8.26
C THR A 140 -0.15 16.75 -7.40
N LEU A 141 0.28 16.38 -6.19
CA LEU A 141 -0.54 15.73 -5.17
C LEU A 141 -0.83 16.74 -4.06
N ASP A 142 -2.09 17.11 -3.94
CA ASP A 142 -2.58 18.13 -3.02
C ASP A 142 -3.32 17.48 -1.85
N ALA A 143 -2.72 17.58 -0.66
CA ALA A 143 -3.35 17.09 0.57
C ALA A 143 -4.46 17.99 1.10
N GLN A 144 -4.64 19.19 0.55
CA GLN A 144 -5.65 20.17 0.97
C GLN A 144 -5.59 20.48 2.48
N GLY A 145 -4.40 20.43 3.06
CA GLY A 145 -4.16 20.66 4.48
C GLY A 145 -4.28 19.42 5.37
N ASP A 146 -4.63 18.24 4.83
CA ASP A 146 -4.68 16.98 5.59
C ASP A 146 -3.34 16.22 5.49
N PRO A 147 -2.52 16.18 6.55
CA PRO A 147 -1.26 15.44 6.54
C PRO A 147 -1.43 13.92 6.40
N ASN A 148 -2.65 13.40 6.62
CA ASN A 148 -2.98 11.98 6.45
C ASN A 148 -3.55 11.66 5.06
N ALA A 149 -3.56 12.63 4.14
CA ALA A 149 -4.02 12.42 2.77
C ALA A 149 -3.26 11.27 2.10
N VAL A 150 -4.00 10.28 1.58
CA VAL A 150 -3.48 9.10 0.88
C VAL A 150 -3.79 9.14 -0.60
N PHE A 151 -2.81 8.78 -1.40
CA PHE A 151 -2.88 8.71 -2.85
C PHE A 151 -2.48 7.30 -3.28
N VAL A 152 -3.41 6.56 -3.89
CA VAL A 152 -3.14 5.23 -4.46
C VAL A 152 -3.39 5.29 -5.95
N PHE A 153 -2.38 4.91 -6.73
CA PHE A 153 -2.47 4.79 -8.18
C PHE A 153 -2.47 3.32 -8.57
N GLN A 154 -3.54 2.85 -9.20
CA GLN A 154 -3.71 1.50 -9.73
C GLN A 154 -3.50 1.53 -11.25
N ALA A 155 -2.29 1.23 -11.69
CA ALA A 155 -1.97 1.04 -13.11
C ALA A 155 -2.12 -0.44 -13.46
N SER A 156 -3.15 -0.79 -14.22
CA SER A 156 -3.36 -2.19 -14.67
C SER A 156 -2.26 -2.69 -15.61
N SER A 157 -1.49 -1.80 -16.23
CA SER A 157 -0.37 -2.11 -17.12
C SER A 157 0.94 -1.52 -16.58
N THR A 158 1.66 -0.72 -17.37
CA THR A 158 2.96 -0.13 -17.01
C THR A 158 2.81 1.21 -16.30
N LEU A 159 3.85 1.59 -15.56
CA LEU A 159 4.08 2.97 -15.13
C LEU A 159 5.37 3.49 -15.77
N VAL A 160 5.33 4.64 -16.43
CA VAL A 160 6.52 5.29 -17.00
C VAL A 160 6.59 6.74 -16.54
N ALA A 161 7.47 7.03 -15.58
CA ALA A 161 7.85 8.41 -15.30
C ALA A 161 8.92 8.82 -16.32
N ASN A 162 8.62 9.71 -17.26
CA ASN A 162 9.57 10.10 -18.30
C ASN A 162 10.76 10.87 -17.71
N SER A 163 11.81 11.04 -18.50
CA SER A 163 12.99 11.82 -18.08
C SER A 163 12.59 13.22 -17.61
N SER A 164 13.18 13.66 -16.51
CA SER A 164 12.92 14.96 -15.86
C SER A 164 11.47 15.19 -15.39
N SER A 165 10.61 14.16 -15.38
CA SER A 165 9.28 14.24 -14.79
C SER A 165 9.35 14.43 -13.27
N ARG A 166 8.26 14.92 -12.67
CA ARG A 166 8.21 15.26 -11.24
C ARG A 166 6.88 14.88 -10.61
N VAL A 167 6.94 14.26 -9.44
CA VAL A 167 5.81 14.20 -8.52
C VAL A 167 6.02 15.29 -7.46
N SER A 168 5.09 16.23 -7.38
CA SER A 168 5.15 17.37 -6.45
C SER A 168 4.12 17.19 -5.35
N LEU A 169 4.58 17.22 -4.09
CA LEU A 169 3.70 17.20 -2.93
C LEU A 169 3.41 18.63 -2.48
N VAL A 170 2.15 18.98 -2.26
CA VAL A 170 1.75 20.32 -1.78
C VAL A 170 0.75 20.23 -0.63
N ASN A 171 0.60 21.34 0.10
CA ASN A 171 -0.39 21.53 1.16
C ASN A 171 -0.43 20.41 2.21
N GLY A 172 0.74 19.88 2.59
CA GLY A 172 0.87 18.86 3.63
C GLY A 172 0.92 17.41 3.13
N ALA A 173 0.92 17.16 1.81
CA ALA A 173 1.04 15.81 1.29
C ALA A 173 2.39 15.19 1.69
N GLY A 174 2.35 13.95 2.17
CA GLY A 174 3.53 13.21 2.62
C GLY A 174 3.87 12.04 1.70
N SER A 175 5.15 11.85 1.39
CA SER A 175 5.65 10.78 0.51
C SER A 175 5.31 9.36 1.01
N CYS A 176 5.12 9.21 2.32
CA CYS A 176 4.70 7.95 2.93
C CYS A 176 3.30 7.48 2.55
N ASN A 177 2.46 8.41 2.12
CA ASN A 177 1.05 8.16 1.81
C ASN A 177 0.79 8.09 0.31
N VAL A 178 1.84 7.95 -0.51
CA VAL A 178 1.75 7.82 -1.97
C VAL A 178 2.14 6.41 -2.38
N PHE A 179 1.24 5.70 -3.05
CA PHE A 179 1.41 4.31 -3.45
C PHE A 179 1.11 4.12 -4.94
N TRP A 180 1.97 3.37 -5.63
CA TRP A 180 1.84 3.07 -7.05
C TRP A 180 1.78 1.56 -7.23
N GLN A 181 0.58 1.01 -7.36
CA GLN A 181 0.37 -0.39 -7.72
C GLN A 181 0.45 -0.50 -9.25
N VAL A 182 1.36 -1.35 -9.74
CA VAL A 182 1.66 -1.47 -11.17
C VAL A 182 1.54 -2.93 -11.61
N GLY A 183 0.53 -3.23 -12.42
CA GLY A 183 0.17 -4.56 -12.90
C GLY A 183 1.21 -5.23 -13.79
N SER A 184 2.22 -4.49 -14.23
CA SER A 184 3.40 -5.01 -14.92
C SER A 184 4.68 -4.41 -14.35
N SER A 185 5.44 -3.67 -15.17
CA SER A 185 6.72 -3.07 -14.81
C SER A 185 6.61 -1.55 -14.69
N ALA A 186 7.49 -0.97 -13.88
CA ALA A 186 7.65 0.47 -13.75
C ALA A 186 9.01 0.93 -14.27
N THR A 187 9.04 2.07 -14.96
CA THR A 187 10.27 2.74 -15.38
C THR A 187 10.27 4.16 -14.83
N ILE A 188 11.31 4.51 -14.07
CA ILE A 188 11.56 5.85 -13.57
C ILE A 188 12.69 6.44 -14.41
N GLY A 189 12.38 7.49 -15.16
CA GLY A 189 13.24 8.05 -16.20
C GLY A 189 14.43 8.83 -15.66
N THR A 190 15.37 9.11 -16.55
CA THR A 190 16.60 9.86 -16.23
C THR A 190 16.26 11.19 -15.55
N SER A 191 16.92 11.48 -14.43
CA SER A 191 16.74 12.73 -13.66
C SER A 191 15.30 13.01 -13.20
N ALA A 192 14.39 12.03 -13.21
CA ALA A 192 13.06 12.20 -12.66
C ALA A 192 13.13 12.41 -11.13
N THR A 193 12.24 13.24 -10.60
CA THR A 193 12.00 13.34 -9.14
C THR A 193 10.72 12.61 -8.82
N PHE A 194 10.84 11.38 -8.35
CA PHE A 194 9.73 10.47 -8.12
C PHE A 194 9.44 10.33 -6.62
N VAL A 195 8.16 10.22 -6.28
CA VAL A 195 7.70 10.17 -4.89
C VAL A 195 6.73 9.02 -4.68
N GLY A 196 6.91 8.29 -3.58
CA GLY A 196 6.01 7.24 -3.14
C GLY A 196 6.59 5.82 -3.24
N THR A 197 5.78 4.86 -2.82
CA THR A 197 6.12 3.44 -2.84
C THR A 197 5.62 2.80 -4.12
N VAL A 198 6.51 2.32 -4.97
CA VAL A 198 6.17 1.54 -6.18
C VAL A 198 6.07 0.06 -5.82
N LEU A 199 4.90 -0.53 -6.06
CA LEU A 199 4.58 -1.94 -5.92
C LEU A 199 4.34 -2.51 -7.33
N ALA A 200 5.39 -3.05 -7.96
CA ALA A 200 5.30 -3.58 -9.32
C ALA A 200 5.17 -5.11 -9.33
N LEU A 201 4.35 -5.64 -10.23
CA LEU A 201 4.19 -7.09 -10.37
C LEU A 201 5.46 -7.74 -10.93
N THR A 202 6.07 -7.12 -11.94
CA THR A 202 7.28 -7.63 -12.59
C THR A 202 8.49 -6.83 -12.15
N SER A 203 9.09 -6.02 -13.01
CA SER A 203 10.38 -5.36 -12.76
C SER A 203 10.23 -3.86 -12.55
N ILE A 204 11.22 -3.27 -11.90
CA ILE A 204 11.34 -1.81 -11.77
C ILE A 204 12.71 -1.38 -12.29
N SER A 205 12.74 -0.36 -13.13
CA SER A 205 13.98 0.24 -13.62
C SER A 205 14.03 1.71 -13.25
N ALA A 206 15.01 2.12 -12.47
CA ALA A 206 15.34 3.53 -12.25
C ALA A 206 16.55 3.89 -13.12
N GLN A 207 16.33 4.80 -14.06
CA GLN A 207 17.36 5.27 -14.99
C GLN A 207 18.28 6.30 -14.33
N THR A 208 19.35 6.66 -15.04
CA THR A 208 20.45 7.48 -14.54
C THR A 208 19.97 8.71 -13.78
N ASN A 209 20.50 8.92 -12.57
CA ASN A 209 20.27 10.11 -11.74
C ASN A 209 18.81 10.39 -11.35
N ALA A 210 17.89 9.41 -11.46
CA ALA A 210 16.58 9.57 -10.84
C ALA A 210 16.71 9.70 -9.32
N SER A 211 15.92 10.60 -8.73
CA SER A 211 15.80 10.82 -7.30
C SER A 211 14.46 10.27 -6.82
N ILE A 212 14.49 9.38 -5.83
CA ILE A 212 13.31 8.65 -5.33
C ILE A 212 13.13 8.98 -3.85
N GLU A 213 12.06 9.70 -3.52
CA GLU A 213 11.60 9.83 -2.14
C GLU A 213 10.51 8.79 -1.88
N GLY A 214 10.93 7.59 -1.49
CA GLY A 214 10.03 6.44 -1.55
C GLY A 214 10.74 5.10 -1.55
N ARG A 215 10.12 4.12 -2.20
CA ARG A 215 10.57 2.73 -2.26
C ARG A 215 10.28 2.12 -3.63
N LEU A 216 11.13 1.21 -4.07
CA LEU A 216 10.91 0.40 -5.29
C LEU A 216 10.82 -1.08 -4.91
N LEU A 217 9.61 -1.63 -4.96
CA LEU A 217 9.28 -2.98 -4.48
C LEU A 217 8.72 -3.82 -5.64
N ALA A 218 9.55 -4.71 -6.19
CA ALA A 218 9.23 -5.58 -7.31
C ALA A 218 8.91 -7.01 -6.83
N ARG A 219 7.70 -7.49 -7.09
CA ARG A 219 7.25 -8.83 -6.65
C ARG A 219 8.04 -9.95 -7.31
N ASN A 220 7.97 -10.03 -8.64
CA ASN A 220 8.46 -11.20 -9.38
C ASN A 220 9.71 -10.91 -10.22
N GLY A 221 10.05 -9.63 -10.42
CA GLY A 221 11.12 -9.21 -11.31
C GLY A 221 12.32 -8.63 -10.59
N ALA A 222 13.18 -8.00 -11.39
CA ALA A 222 14.39 -7.36 -10.93
C ALA A 222 14.15 -5.88 -10.62
N VAL A 223 15.01 -5.31 -9.78
CA VAL A 223 15.17 -3.85 -9.68
C VAL A 223 16.52 -3.46 -10.27
N THR A 224 16.50 -2.59 -11.28
CA THR A 224 17.72 -2.07 -11.93
C THR A 224 17.89 -0.60 -11.61
N LEU A 225 19.07 -0.21 -11.15
CA LEU A 225 19.42 1.15 -10.72
C LEU A 225 20.60 1.68 -11.53
N ASP A 226 20.62 2.99 -11.73
CA ASP A 226 21.73 3.73 -12.31
C ASP A 226 21.90 5.09 -11.62
N SER A 227 22.97 5.23 -10.84
CA SER A 227 23.39 6.49 -10.20
C SER A 227 22.24 7.20 -9.46
N ASN A 228 21.35 6.44 -8.81
CA ASN A 228 20.13 6.94 -8.19
C ASN A 228 20.33 7.39 -6.75
N THR A 229 19.52 8.34 -6.29
CA THR A 229 19.46 8.73 -4.88
C THR A 229 18.11 8.35 -4.30
N PHE A 230 18.13 7.57 -3.23
CA PHE A 230 16.95 7.25 -2.44
C PHE A 230 16.94 8.07 -1.16
N THR A 231 15.82 8.72 -0.89
CA THR A 231 15.56 9.41 0.38
C THR A 231 14.46 8.66 1.11
N ARG A 232 14.73 8.28 2.36
CA ARG A 232 13.73 7.59 3.19
C ARG A 232 12.57 8.55 3.48
N PRO A 233 11.31 8.15 3.22
CA PRO A 233 10.16 8.98 3.54
C PRO A 233 10.13 9.36 5.02
N SER A 234 10.04 10.64 5.33
CA SER A 234 9.87 11.13 6.70
C SER A 234 8.38 11.31 7.00
N CYS A 235 7.74 10.27 7.52
CA CYS A 235 6.35 10.39 7.96
C CYS A 235 6.33 11.00 9.36
N GLN A 236 5.58 12.09 9.56
CA GLN A 236 5.07 12.39 10.89
C GLN A 236 4.15 11.23 11.27
N SER A 237 4.43 10.53 12.36
CA SER A 237 3.50 9.57 12.91
C SER A 237 2.18 10.28 13.17
N ALA A 238 1.11 9.84 12.51
CA ALA A 238 -0.23 10.31 12.82
C ALA A 238 -0.47 10.05 14.32
N THR A 239 -0.65 11.12 15.09
CA THR A 239 -1.09 10.97 16.48
C THR A 239 -2.49 10.37 16.39
N SER A 240 -2.63 9.07 16.65
CA SER A 240 -3.93 8.43 16.73
C SER A 240 -4.75 9.19 17.78
N PRO A 241 -5.94 9.72 17.46
CA PRO A 241 -6.78 10.30 18.48
C PRO A 241 -7.21 9.17 19.43
N THR A 242 -6.63 9.15 20.63
CA THR A 242 -7.09 8.31 21.73
C THR A 242 -8.58 8.56 21.92
N THR A 243 -9.40 7.61 21.48
CA THR A 243 -10.83 7.63 21.73
C THR A 243 -11.02 7.35 23.21
N THR A 244 -11.13 8.41 24.00
CA THR A 244 -11.49 8.30 25.42
C THR A 244 -12.96 7.90 25.47
N LEU A 245 -13.23 6.62 25.70
CA LEU A 245 -14.59 6.13 25.94
C LEU A 245 -15.09 6.72 27.26
N ALA A 246 -15.90 7.77 27.20
CA ALA A 246 -16.63 8.27 28.36
C ALA A 246 -17.83 7.34 28.62
N THR A 247 -17.70 6.44 29.60
CA THR A 247 -18.83 5.68 30.16
C THR A 247 -19.63 6.56 31.10
N THR A 248 -20.88 6.88 30.73
CA THR A 248 -21.85 7.60 31.56
C THR A 248 -22.94 6.64 32.05
N GLY A 249 -23.20 6.65 33.36
CA GLY A 249 -24.31 5.95 34.04
C GLY A 249 -23.79 4.91 35.05
N GLY A 250 -23.90 5.04 36.37
CA GLY A 250 -24.94 5.71 37.15
C GLY A 250 -25.99 4.69 37.59
N GLY A 251 -25.70 3.89 38.62
CA GLY A 251 -26.61 2.88 39.17
C GLY A 251 -26.13 2.34 40.51
N SER A 252 -26.69 2.88 41.59
CA SER A 252 -26.43 2.57 43.00
C SER A 252 -27.07 1.26 43.44
N ALA A 253 -26.34 0.44 44.20
CA ALA A 253 -26.93 -0.53 45.14
C ALA A 253 -25.98 -0.76 46.34
N THR A 254 -26.45 -0.29 47.49
CA THR A 254 -25.90 -0.43 48.84
C THR A 254 -26.18 -1.83 49.41
N THR A 255 -25.18 -2.48 50.02
CA THR A 255 -25.33 -3.30 51.25
C THR A 255 -24.02 -3.29 52.04
N THR A 256 -24.14 -3.53 53.35
CA THR A 256 -23.38 -2.91 54.44
C THR A 256 -22.53 -3.92 55.21
N GLY A 257 -21.27 -3.55 55.54
CA GLY A 257 -20.48 -3.98 56.72
C GLY A 257 -19.97 -5.44 56.75
N THR A 258 -18.81 -5.82 57.30
CA THR A 258 -17.86 -5.19 58.23
C THR A 258 -16.61 -6.09 58.31
N GLY A 259 -15.41 -5.56 58.56
CA GLY A 259 -14.34 -6.31 59.24
C GLY A 259 -13.03 -6.55 58.46
N ALA A 260 -11.98 -5.82 58.86
CA ALA A 260 -10.63 -5.83 58.34
C ALA A 260 -9.78 -7.03 58.80
N ASN A 261 -8.83 -7.47 57.96
CA ASN A 261 -7.37 -7.51 58.20
C ASN A 261 -6.64 -8.32 57.12
N THR A 262 -5.52 -7.78 56.63
CA THR A 262 -4.51 -8.38 55.73
C THR A 262 -3.54 -9.29 56.51
N PRO A 263 -2.53 -9.93 55.88
CA PRO A 263 -2.52 -10.72 54.64
C PRO A 263 -1.90 -12.12 54.86
N ALA A 264 -2.37 -13.17 54.18
CA ALA A 264 -1.64 -14.44 54.15
C ALA A 264 -1.85 -15.23 52.85
N SER A 265 -0.68 -15.61 52.32
CA SER A 265 -0.31 -16.46 51.19
C SER A 265 -1.17 -17.69 50.85
N SER A 266 -0.99 -18.17 49.61
CA SER A 266 -1.62 -19.29 48.86
C SER A 266 -2.68 -18.78 47.86
N ILE A 267 -2.76 -19.21 46.60
CA ILE A 267 -2.98 -20.59 46.09
C ILE A 267 -2.44 -20.74 44.61
N PRO A 268 -2.79 -21.76 43.77
CA PRO A 268 -1.88 -22.79 43.24
C PRO A 268 -1.78 -22.86 41.69
N SER A 269 -1.02 -23.86 41.21
CA SER A 269 -1.19 -24.65 39.97
C SER A 269 -1.91 -23.99 38.77
N VAL A 270 -1.12 -23.64 37.75
CA VAL A 270 -1.66 -23.31 36.42
C VAL A 270 -1.95 -24.60 35.66
N GLY A 271 -3.24 -24.87 35.47
CA GLY A 271 -3.76 -25.90 34.59
C GLY A 271 -3.47 -25.59 33.13
N SER A 272 -3.03 -26.62 32.42
CA SER A 272 -2.83 -26.69 30.99
C SER A 272 -4.10 -26.28 30.23
N ARG A 273 -3.99 -25.30 29.32
CA ARG A 273 -5.00 -25.09 28.28
C ARG A 273 -4.36 -25.26 26.91
N ALA A 274 -4.99 -26.14 26.15
CA ALA A 274 -4.64 -26.55 24.80
C ALA A 274 -4.52 -25.33 23.87
N VAL A 275 -3.46 -25.33 23.07
CA VAL A 275 -3.33 -24.46 21.89
C VAL A 275 -3.99 -25.23 20.75
N GLU A 276 -5.18 -24.78 20.36
CA GLU A 276 -5.90 -25.27 19.19
C GLU A 276 -5.22 -24.67 17.94
N LEU A 277 -4.38 -25.47 17.26
CA LEU A 277 -3.81 -25.13 15.96
C LEU A 277 -4.88 -25.35 14.89
N LEU A 278 -5.34 -24.27 14.27
CA LEU A 278 -6.15 -24.31 13.05
C LEU A 278 -5.23 -24.72 11.89
N GLU A 279 -5.45 -25.93 11.36
CA GLU A 279 -4.75 -26.43 10.17
C GLU A 279 -5.15 -25.64 8.92
N ILE A 280 -4.14 -25.13 8.19
CA ILE A 280 -4.30 -24.77 6.77
C ILE A 280 -3.26 -25.55 5.98
N GLY A 281 -3.72 -26.66 5.40
CA GLY A 281 -3.38 -27.15 4.05
C GLY A 281 -1.90 -27.34 3.70
N ALA A 282 -1.34 -28.50 4.03
CA ALA A 282 -0.13 -29.00 3.37
C ALA A 282 -0.45 -29.44 1.93
N ILE A 283 0.02 -28.68 0.94
CA ILE A 283 0.13 -29.15 -0.46
C ILE A 283 1.49 -29.84 -0.58
N ALA A 284 1.47 -31.17 -0.63
CA ALA A 284 2.64 -32.00 -0.91
C ALA A 284 2.98 -31.94 -2.41
N ILE A 285 4.14 -31.38 -2.77
CA ILE A 285 4.74 -31.51 -4.09
C ILE A 285 5.48 -32.85 -4.13
N ILE A 286 4.94 -33.81 -4.88
CA ILE A 286 5.60 -35.09 -5.15
C ILE A 286 6.76 -34.84 -6.13
N VAL A 287 7.99 -34.94 -5.62
CA VAL A 287 9.20 -35.04 -6.45
C VAL A 287 9.31 -36.47 -6.95
N GLY A 288 8.88 -36.71 -8.19
CA GLY A 288 9.10 -37.96 -8.91
C GLY A 288 10.40 -37.90 -9.72
N ALA A 289 11.50 -38.38 -9.13
CA ALA A 289 12.70 -38.73 -9.87
C ALA A 289 12.49 -40.07 -10.58
N VAL A 290 12.59 -40.09 -11.92
CA VAL A 290 12.74 -41.34 -12.69
C VAL A 290 14.06 -41.27 -13.45
N VAL A 291 15.07 -41.88 -12.86
CA VAL A 291 16.26 -42.36 -13.56
C VAL A 291 15.96 -43.81 -13.91
N THR A 292 15.67 -44.11 -15.18
CA THR A 292 15.64 -45.49 -15.67
C THR A 292 16.84 -45.74 -16.55
N PHE A 293 17.79 -46.46 -15.98
CA PHE A 293 18.88 -47.13 -16.65
C PHE A 293 18.30 -48.35 -17.38
N ALA A 294 18.44 -48.44 -18.70
CA ALA A 294 18.15 -49.67 -19.45
C ALA A 294 19.34 -49.99 -20.36
N ALA A 295 20.21 -50.87 -19.86
CA ALA A 295 21.16 -51.60 -20.69
C ALA A 295 20.42 -52.72 -21.42
N ARG A 296 20.59 -52.82 -22.75
CA ARG A 296 20.54 -54.11 -23.44
C ARG A 296 21.49 -54.12 -24.64
N ARG A 297 22.43 -55.07 -24.57
CA ARG A 297 23.41 -55.47 -25.60
C ARG A 297 22.75 -56.14 -26.82
N SER A 298 23.54 -56.19 -27.89
CA SER A 298 23.54 -57.16 -29.01
C SER A 298 22.60 -56.81 -30.17
N ASP A 299 22.97 -56.84 -31.45
CA ASP A 299 24.19 -57.29 -32.12
C ASP A 299 24.20 -56.82 -33.60
N HIS A 300 25.39 -56.77 -34.20
CA HIS A 300 25.71 -57.01 -35.63
C HIS A 300 24.76 -56.57 -36.77
N ARG A 301 25.21 -55.64 -37.64
CA ARG A 301 25.72 -55.97 -39.00
C ARG A 301 26.12 -54.73 -39.84
N SER A 302 27.28 -54.91 -40.48
CA SER A 302 27.88 -54.16 -41.59
C SER A 302 26.94 -53.99 -42.80
N VAL A 303 27.10 -52.92 -43.59
CA VAL A 303 27.57 -52.94 -45.01
C VAL A 303 27.46 -51.54 -45.65
N ARG A 304 28.60 -51.10 -46.20
CA ARG A 304 28.89 -50.04 -47.19
C ARG A 304 28.69 -48.57 -46.79
#